data_AF-A0A1Q3T274-F1
#
_entry.id   AF-A0A1Q3T274-F1
#
_cell.length_a   1.000
_cell.length_b   1.000
_cell.length_c   1.000
_cell.angle_alpha   90.00
_cell.angle_beta   90.00
_cell.angle_gamma   90.00
#
_symmetry.space_group_name_H-M   'P 1'
#
loop_
_entity.id
_entity.type
_entity.pdbx_description
1 polymer ?
#
loop_
_entity_poly.entity_id
_entity_poly.type
_entity_poly.pdbx_seq_one_letter_code
_entity_poly.pdbx_strand_id
1 'polypeptide(L)'
;MDENSNTTSSSTPAGWYPHPGAEAAPGAEMYWDGSTWRTDLVRQPGATDAAAPVDAAVPAPSKRPWYTRKAVIIPAAVVVGLIVIGGIGSALGGGRSTSDAAPAASVRTTEQAAATTEAEQVLIIVPNVVGMDGATARTVLETLGIRVATDGDESMPVIAQDVAEGTEIEEGATVVLTLEEKPQLTLGQQNAIRSAQSYLDFTAFSRAGLFEQLTSEYGEGFEAADAEFAIAHLEQNGLVDWNAEAAESAQSYLDFTSFSRQGLYEQLTSEYGEQFTPEQAEYALTAVGY
;
A
#
# COMPACT_ATOMS: atom_id res chain seq x y z
N MET A 1 -41.74 -2.47 15.24
CA MET A 1 -41.53 -1.04 15.04
C MET A 1 -40.78 -0.50 16.24
N ASP A 2 -39.54 -0.02 16.22
CA ASP A 2 -38.39 -0.15 15.33
C ASP A 2 -37.19 0.17 16.24
N GLU A 3 -36.17 -0.70 16.23
CA GLU A 3 -34.87 -0.44 16.85
C GLU A 3 -34.07 0.44 15.90
N ASN A 4 -33.59 1.59 16.39
CA ASN A 4 -32.68 2.45 15.65
C ASN A 4 -31.50 2.82 16.56
N SER A 5 -30.56 1.88 16.70
CA SER A 5 -29.27 2.11 17.34
C SER A 5 -28.30 2.68 16.30
N ASN A 6 -28.14 3.99 16.32
CA ASN A 6 -27.10 4.69 15.55
C ASN A 6 -25.78 4.59 16.33
N THR A 7 -24.85 3.73 15.88
CA THR A 7 -23.48 3.67 16.40
C THR A 7 -22.65 4.76 15.72
N THR A 8 -22.50 5.92 16.36
CA THR A 8 -21.46 6.88 16.01
C THR A 8 -20.11 6.37 16.52
N SER A 9 -19.24 5.92 15.61
CA SER A 9 -17.83 5.68 15.89
C SER A 9 -17.19 6.97 16.37
N SER A 10 -16.81 7.05 17.65
CA SER A 10 -16.03 8.16 18.18
C SER A 10 -14.58 8.04 17.69
N SER A 11 -14.16 8.84 16.71
CA SER A 11 -12.74 8.98 16.39
C SER A 11 -12.05 9.74 17.52
N THR A 12 -11.11 9.11 18.21
CA THR A 12 -10.33 9.76 19.27
C THR A 12 -9.45 10.85 18.65
N PRO A 13 -9.65 12.14 19.01
CA PRO A 13 -8.85 13.25 18.46
C PRO A 13 -7.39 13.13 18.89
N ALA A 14 -6.47 13.72 18.13
CA ALA A 14 -5.06 13.75 18.51
C ALA A 14 -4.87 14.45 19.88
N GLY A 15 -4.06 13.86 20.76
CA GLY A 15 -3.94 14.32 22.14
C GLY A 15 -3.09 13.42 23.04
N TRP A 16 -2.87 13.86 24.26
CA TRP A 16 -2.21 13.06 25.30
C TRP A 16 -3.21 12.14 25.98
N TYR A 17 -2.88 10.86 26.10
CA TYR A 17 -3.74 9.85 26.69
C TYR A 17 -2.95 8.93 27.63
N PRO A 18 -3.62 8.31 28.62
CA PRO A 18 -2.98 7.37 29.54
C PRO A 18 -2.38 6.16 28.80
N HIS A 19 -1.14 5.80 29.11
CA HIS A 19 -0.45 4.67 28.49
C HIS A 19 -1.12 3.32 28.86
N PRO A 20 -1.49 2.45 27.90
CA PRO A 20 -2.12 1.13 28.14
C PRO A 20 -1.18 0.05 28.71
N GLY A 21 -0.14 0.45 29.45
CA GLY A 21 0.94 -0.40 29.97
C GLY A 21 1.44 0.08 31.32
N ALA A 22 0.53 0.67 32.11
CA ALA A 22 0.80 1.39 33.36
C ALA A 22 1.46 0.57 34.48
N GLU A 23 1.74 -0.72 34.29
CA GLU A 23 2.47 -1.56 35.24
C GLU A 23 3.99 -1.23 35.29
N ALA A 24 4.57 -0.69 34.21
CA ALA A 24 5.99 -0.34 34.17
C ALA A 24 6.28 1.10 34.64
N ALA A 25 5.28 2.00 34.61
CA ALA A 25 5.39 3.39 35.07
C ALA A 25 3.99 3.98 35.36
N PRO A 26 3.53 4.00 36.62
CA PRO A 26 2.21 4.52 36.96
C PRO A 26 2.14 6.04 36.67
N GLY A 27 1.22 6.43 35.80
CA GLY A 27 0.97 7.84 35.43
C GLY A 27 1.68 8.34 34.17
N ALA A 28 2.26 7.45 33.36
CA ALA A 28 2.81 7.82 32.05
C ALA A 28 1.71 8.11 31.01
N GLU A 29 1.88 9.19 30.25
CA GLU A 29 1.00 9.58 29.14
C GLU A 29 1.75 9.41 27.81
N MET A 30 1.06 8.92 26.78
CA MET A 30 1.55 8.87 25.40
C MET A 30 0.73 9.78 24.49
N TYR A 31 1.37 10.27 23.43
CA TYR A 31 0.72 11.10 22.44
C TYR A 31 0.10 10.24 21.33
N TRP A 32 -1.18 10.49 21.04
CA TRP A 32 -1.94 9.96 19.91
C TRP A 32 -2.01 11.01 18.81
N ASP A 33 -1.59 10.68 17.60
CA ASP A 33 -1.58 11.62 16.46
C ASP A 33 -2.83 11.57 15.57
N GLY A 34 -3.81 10.71 15.91
CA GLY A 34 -4.99 10.44 15.10
C GLY A 34 -4.92 9.14 14.29
N SER A 35 -3.74 8.53 14.17
CA SER A 35 -3.52 7.30 13.40
C SER A 35 -2.64 6.27 14.13
N THR A 36 -1.62 6.73 14.87
CA THR A 36 -0.67 5.89 15.59
C THR A 36 -0.30 6.48 16.95
N TRP A 37 0.14 5.61 17.86
CA TRP A 37 0.72 6.01 19.14
C TRP A 37 2.19 6.34 18.96
N ARG A 38 2.61 7.51 19.43
CA ARG A 38 4.01 7.95 19.37
C ARG A 38 4.81 7.34 20.53
N THR A 39 5.47 6.22 20.27
CA THR A 39 6.31 5.51 21.25
C THR A 39 7.61 6.26 21.59
N ASP A 40 8.01 7.22 20.76
CA ASP A 40 9.08 8.18 21.00
C ASP A 40 8.69 9.29 21.99
N LEU A 41 7.39 9.45 22.28
CA LEU A 41 6.84 10.54 23.09
C LEU A 41 6.10 9.99 24.32
N VAL A 42 6.86 9.66 25.37
CA VAL A 42 6.32 9.27 26.69
C VAL A 42 6.60 10.37 27.70
N ARG A 43 5.54 10.92 28.33
CA ARG A 43 5.64 11.92 29.38
C ARG A 43 5.47 11.28 30.76
N GLN A 44 6.33 11.65 31.72
CA GLN A 44 6.19 11.28 33.13
C GLN A 44 5.25 12.25 33.89
N PRO A 45 4.53 11.78 34.93
CA PRO A 45 3.59 12.62 35.65
C PRO A 45 4.30 13.78 36.36
N GLY A 46 3.90 15.02 36.04
CA GLY A 46 4.41 16.24 36.70
C GLY A 46 5.16 17.25 35.80
N ALA A 47 5.30 16.99 34.50
CA ALA A 47 5.85 17.97 33.56
C ALA A 47 4.77 19.01 33.16
N THR A 48 4.92 20.26 33.62
CA THR A 48 4.01 21.37 33.28
C THR A 48 4.20 21.84 31.84
N ASP A 49 3.08 21.91 31.10
CA ASP A 49 2.84 22.51 29.77
C ASP A 49 4.07 22.95 28.96
N ALA A 50 4.80 21.97 28.41
CA ALA A 50 5.49 22.16 27.14
C ALA A 50 4.49 21.87 26.02
N ALA A 51 4.23 22.88 25.19
CA ALA A 51 3.52 22.73 23.92
C ALA A 51 4.13 21.60 23.10
N ALA A 52 3.31 20.93 22.28
CA ALA A 52 3.76 19.92 21.35
C ALA A 52 5.04 20.40 20.62
N PRO A 53 6.07 19.55 20.47
CA PRO A 53 7.29 19.93 19.76
C PRO A 53 6.92 20.23 18.30
N VAL A 54 6.80 21.52 18.00
CA VAL A 54 6.98 22.02 16.65
C VAL A 54 8.48 21.93 16.35
N ASP A 55 8.81 21.24 15.27
CA ASP A 55 10.15 20.99 14.73
C ASP A 55 11.10 20.05 15.49
N ALA A 56 11.18 18.81 15.00
CA ALA A 56 12.46 18.16 14.75
C ALA A 56 12.51 17.76 13.28
N ALA A 57 13.29 18.52 12.53
CA ALA A 57 13.59 18.33 11.12
C ALA A 57 13.89 16.87 10.78
N VAL A 58 13.07 16.28 9.92
CA VAL A 58 13.45 15.14 9.10
C VAL A 58 14.69 15.57 8.30
N PRO A 59 15.84 14.88 8.37
CA PRO A 59 16.93 15.16 7.47
C PRO A 59 16.41 14.96 6.04
N ALA A 60 16.43 16.05 5.27
CA ALA A 60 15.91 16.09 3.92
C ALA A 60 16.42 14.88 3.11
N PRO A 61 15.54 14.08 2.48
CA PRO A 61 16.00 13.13 1.47
C PRO A 61 16.80 13.91 0.42
N SER A 62 17.97 13.38 0.07
CA SER A 62 18.97 14.04 -0.76
C SER A 62 18.33 14.76 -1.95
N LYS A 63 18.55 16.08 -2.05
CA LYS A 63 18.13 16.92 -3.17
C LYS A 63 18.69 16.38 -4.48
N ARG A 64 17.93 15.53 -5.16
CA ARG A 64 17.99 15.52 -6.62
C ARG A 64 17.40 16.85 -7.06
N PRO A 65 18.07 17.65 -7.92
CA PRO A 65 17.48 18.89 -8.38
C PRO A 65 16.19 18.52 -9.12
N TRP A 66 15.06 19.08 -8.69
CA TRP A 66 13.75 18.77 -9.25
C TRP A 66 13.69 19.01 -10.78
N TYR A 67 14.49 19.96 -11.27
CA TYR A 67 14.72 20.25 -12.69
C TYR A 67 15.37 19.13 -13.53
N THR A 68 15.86 18.04 -12.93
CA THR A 68 16.54 16.96 -13.68
C THR A 68 15.59 15.93 -14.28
N ARG A 69 14.28 16.01 -14.01
CA ARG A 69 13.29 15.07 -14.58
C ARG A 69 13.07 15.27 -16.09
N LYS A 70 13.25 16.50 -16.62
CA LYS A 70 12.81 16.85 -17.99
C LYS A 70 13.88 17.50 -18.86
N ALA A 71 15.15 17.11 -18.73
CA ALA A 71 16.21 17.56 -19.65
C ALA A 71 16.12 16.86 -21.02
N VAL A 72 15.02 17.09 -21.77
CA VAL A 72 14.92 16.79 -23.21
C VAL A 72 14.32 18.02 -23.90
N ILE A 73 15.19 18.79 -24.53
CA ILE A 73 14.83 19.86 -25.46
C ILE A 73 14.24 19.19 -26.70
N ILE A 74 12.94 19.34 -26.95
CA ILE A 74 12.32 18.93 -28.22
C ILE A 74 12.25 20.16 -29.14
N PRO A 75 13.08 20.27 -30.19
CA PRO A 75 12.72 21.10 -31.32
C PRO A 75 11.64 20.37 -32.14
N ALA A 76 10.58 21.09 -32.49
CA ALA A 76 9.52 20.64 -33.37
C ALA A 76 10.06 20.07 -34.70
N ALA A 77 9.66 18.85 -35.08
CA ALA A 77 9.66 18.39 -36.48
C ALA A 77 8.79 17.13 -36.69
N VAL A 78 7.83 17.29 -37.61
CA VAL A 78 6.91 16.31 -38.20
C VAL A 78 7.63 15.34 -39.13
N VAL A 79 7.37 14.01 -39.10
CA VAL A 79 7.33 13.12 -40.29
C VAL A 79 6.40 11.90 -40.08
N VAL A 80 5.58 11.67 -41.10
CA VAL A 80 4.60 10.60 -41.41
C VAL A 80 5.26 9.27 -41.85
N GLY A 81 4.64 8.10 -41.62
CA GLY A 81 4.79 6.96 -42.56
C GLY A 81 4.62 5.50 -42.06
N LEU A 82 3.42 4.93 -42.29
CA LEU A 82 3.08 3.60 -42.85
C LEU A 82 3.89 2.29 -42.55
N ILE A 83 3.17 1.31 -41.97
CA ILE A 83 2.95 -0.13 -42.34
C ILE A 83 4.13 -0.97 -42.89
N VAL A 84 4.38 -2.18 -42.35
CA VAL A 84 4.49 -3.49 -43.09
C VAL A 84 4.32 -4.71 -42.15
N ILE A 85 3.58 -5.70 -42.68
CA ILE A 85 3.21 -7.05 -42.21
C ILE A 85 4.33 -8.09 -42.42
N GLY A 86 4.37 -9.15 -41.59
CA GLY A 86 4.91 -10.49 -41.90
C GLY A 86 5.35 -11.21 -40.61
N GLY A 87 4.89 -12.41 -40.23
CA GLY A 87 4.46 -13.59 -40.98
C GLY A 87 5.54 -14.68 -40.85
N ILE A 88 5.12 -15.95 -40.67
CA ILE A 88 5.89 -17.23 -40.47
C ILE A 88 5.86 -17.69 -38.99
N GLY A 89 5.49 -18.93 -38.64
CA GLY A 89 5.18 -20.12 -39.43
C GLY A 89 5.00 -21.33 -38.49
N SER A 90 4.09 -22.21 -38.90
CA SER A 90 3.54 -23.38 -38.20
C SER A 90 4.50 -24.54 -37.92
N ALA A 91 4.03 -25.48 -37.08
CA ALA A 91 4.04 -26.96 -37.24
C ALA A 91 4.39 -27.66 -35.90
N LEU A 92 3.94 -28.86 -35.52
CA LEU A 92 2.96 -29.89 -35.94
C LEU A 92 3.08 -31.01 -34.88
N GLY A 93 2.02 -31.81 -34.69
CA GLY A 93 2.07 -33.14 -34.07
C GLY A 93 1.54 -33.18 -32.63
N GLY A 94 0.43 -33.82 -32.29
CA GLY A 94 -0.23 -34.98 -32.89
C GLY A 94 0.24 -36.26 -32.20
N GLY A 95 -0.62 -36.88 -31.38
CA GLY A 95 -0.30 -38.19 -30.80
C GLY A 95 -1.10 -38.55 -29.54
N ARG A 96 -2.34 -39.00 -29.74
CA ARG A 96 -3.19 -39.70 -28.76
C ARG A 96 -2.76 -41.16 -28.72
N SER A 97 -2.74 -41.80 -27.54
CA SER A 97 -3.04 -43.24 -27.38
C SER A 97 -3.27 -43.60 -25.91
N THR A 98 -4.42 -44.23 -25.70
CA THR A 98 -4.90 -45.00 -24.55
C THR A 98 -4.35 -46.45 -24.60
N SER A 99 -4.73 -47.26 -23.59
CA SER A 99 -4.48 -48.71 -23.36
C SER A 99 -3.27 -49.01 -22.47
N ASP A 100 -3.28 -49.94 -21.52
CA ASP A 100 -4.22 -51.02 -21.19
C ASP A 100 -3.99 -51.49 -19.73
N ALA A 101 -4.89 -52.32 -19.23
CA ALA A 101 -4.89 -52.89 -17.88
C ALA A 101 -4.23 -54.30 -17.78
N ALA A 102 -3.61 -54.54 -16.60
CA ALA A 102 -3.48 -55.80 -15.82
C ALA A 102 -2.57 -56.96 -16.36
N PRO A 103 -2.22 -58.01 -15.57
CA PRO A 103 -2.41 -58.27 -14.11
C PRO A 103 -1.17 -58.85 -13.34
N ALA A 104 -1.36 -58.99 -12.02
CA ALA A 104 -0.88 -60.04 -11.10
C ALA A 104 0.63 -60.24 -10.78
N ALA A 105 0.98 -60.04 -9.50
CA ALA A 105 1.80 -60.98 -8.74
C ALA A 105 1.41 -60.96 -7.26
N SER A 106 1.06 -62.15 -6.76
CA SER A 106 0.74 -62.45 -5.38
C SER A 106 2.04 -62.76 -4.62
N VAL A 107 2.28 -62.13 -3.47
CA VAL A 107 3.15 -62.69 -2.43
C VAL A 107 2.47 -62.50 -1.08
N ARG A 108 2.31 -63.62 -0.37
CA ARG A 108 1.75 -63.71 0.97
C ARG A 108 2.76 -63.29 2.03
N THR A 109 2.26 -62.53 2.99
CA THR A 109 2.44 -62.67 4.45
C THR A 109 3.85 -62.94 5.00
N THR A 110 4.41 -61.93 5.64
CA THR A 110 5.04 -62.10 6.95
C THR A 110 4.30 -61.21 7.96
N GLU A 111 3.43 -61.87 8.71
CA GLU A 111 2.86 -61.37 9.95
C GLU A 111 3.99 -61.37 10.99
N GLN A 112 4.50 -60.18 11.30
CA GLN A 112 5.40 -59.98 12.42
C GLN A 112 4.66 -59.13 13.46
N ALA A 113 4.08 -59.85 14.40
CA ALA A 113 3.47 -59.28 15.59
C ALA A 113 4.52 -58.63 16.50
N ALA A 114 4.10 -57.48 17.03
CA ALA A 114 4.46 -56.92 18.33
C ALA A 114 5.91 -56.46 18.55
N ALA A 115 6.11 -55.18 18.29
CA ALA A 115 6.65 -54.29 19.31
C ALA A 115 5.85 -52.99 19.26
N THR A 116 4.71 -52.96 19.96
CA THR A 116 4.05 -51.70 20.31
C THR A 116 4.98 -50.98 21.28
N THR A 117 5.89 -50.19 20.72
CA THR A 117 6.44 -49.05 21.46
C THR A 117 5.28 -48.09 21.54
N GLU A 118 4.66 -48.00 22.72
CA GLU A 118 3.76 -46.92 23.07
C GLU A 118 4.63 -45.66 23.04
N ALA A 119 4.77 -45.08 21.85
CA ALA A 119 5.38 -43.78 21.67
C ALA A 119 4.53 -42.82 22.50
N GLU A 120 5.11 -42.24 23.54
CA GLU A 120 4.49 -41.11 24.24
C GLU A 120 4.18 -40.06 23.18
N GLN A 121 2.91 -39.96 22.79
CA GLN A 121 2.45 -38.96 21.84
C GLN A 121 2.53 -37.62 22.57
N VAL A 122 3.48 -36.78 22.17
CA VAL A 122 3.57 -35.42 22.66
C VAL A 122 2.42 -34.64 22.01
N LEU A 123 1.33 -34.50 22.76
CA LEU A 123 0.16 -33.72 22.37
C LEU A 123 0.45 -32.24 22.61
N ILE A 124 0.32 -31.44 21.56
CA ILE A 124 0.49 -29.98 21.58
C ILE A 124 -0.88 -29.33 21.42
N ILE A 125 -1.15 -28.31 22.23
CA ILE A 125 -2.38 -27.52 22.14
C ILE A 125 -2.20 -26.47 21.05
N VAL A 126 -3.12 -26.46 20.07
CA VAL A 126 -3.11 -25.47 18.99
C VAL A 126 -3.47 -24.08 19.52
N PRO A 127 -2.59 -23.07 19.37
CA PRO A 127 -2.90 -21.69 19.73
C PRO A 127 -3.85 -21.04 18.71
N ASN A 128 -4.47 -19.92 19.11
CA ASN A 128 -5.24 -19.08 18.20
C ASN A 128 -4.30 -18.14 17.44
N VAL A 129 -4.26 -18.26 16.12
CA VAL A 129 -3.47 -17.39 15.25
C VAL A 129 -4.31 -16.54 14.31
N VAL A 130 -5.64 -16.58 14.44
CA VAL A 130 -6.55 -15.75 13.64
C VAL A 130 -6.35 -14.27 13.97
N GLY A 131 -6.18 -13.45 12.93
CA GLY A 131 -5.87 -12.02 13.04
C GLY A 131 -4.37 -11.70 13.15
N MET A 132 -3.49 -12.70 13.25
CA MET A 132 -2.05 -12.49 13.13
C MET A 132 -1.64 -12.39 11.66
N ASP A 133 -0.54 -11.68 11.38
CA ASP A 133 0.20 -11.77 10.12
C ASP A 133 0.59 -13.24 9.86
N GLY A 134 0.48 -13.70 8.61
CA GLY A 134 0.74 -15.09 8.23
C GLY A 134 2.15 -15.59 8.54
N ALA A 135 3.17 -14.78 8.34
CA ALA A 135 4.56 -15.11 8.69
C ALA A 135 4.75 -15.21 10.21
N THR A 136 4.09 -14.34 10.97
CA THR A 136 4.08 -14.38 12.44
C THR A 136 3.37 -15.63 12.95
N ALA A 137 2.18 -15.91 12.42
CA ALA A 137 1.38 -17.10 12.73
C ALA A 137 2.16 -18.39 12.48
N ARG A 138 2.87 -18.48 11.34
CA ARG A 138 3.73 -19.64 11.07
C ARG A 138 4.80 -19.81 12.12
N THR A 139 5.51 -18.75 12.45
CA THR A 139 6.61 -18.80 13.44
C THR A 139 6.12 -19.32 14.79
N VAL A 140 4.94 -18.87 15.23
CA VAL A 140 4.32 -19.32 16.49
C VAL A 140 4.03 -20.83 16.46
N LEU A 141 3.43 -21.32 15.38
CA LEU A 141 3.06 -22.74 15.24
C LEU A 141 4.30 -23.64 15.07
N GLU A 142 5.28 -23.23 14.25
CA GLU A 142 6.51 -24.00 14.04
C GLU A 142 7.37 -24.09 15.29
N THR A 143 7.38 -23.04 16.13
CA THR A 143 8.05 -23.07 17.44
C THR A 143 7.47 -24.14 18.37
N LEU A 144 6.19 -24.46 18.20
CA LEU A 144 5.51 -25.52 18.95
C LEU A 144 5.65 -26.90 18.30
N GLY A 145 6.43 -27.03 17.21
CA GLY A 145 6.58 -28.29 16.48
C GLY A 145 5.42 -28.61 15.54
N ILE A 146 4.53 -27.64 15.27
CA ILE A 146 3.41 -27.79 14.33
C ILE A 146 3.87 -27.37 12.94
N ARG A 147 3.60 -28.20 11.92
CA ARG A 147 3.87 -27.82 10.52
C ARG A 147 2.76 -26.93 10.00
N VAL A 148 3.10 -25.93 9.19
CA VAL A 148 2.13 -24.97 8.68
C VAL A 148 2.06 -25.03 7.16
N ALA A 149 0.85 -25.25 6.65
CA ALA A 149 0.53 -25.00 5.26
C ALA A 149 -0.29 -23.70 5.18
N THR A 150 -0.06 -22.89 4.16
CA THR A 150 -0.76 -21.61 3.97
C THR A 150 -1.47 -21.59 2.63
N ASP A 151 -2.73 -21.16 2.65
CA ASP A 151 -3.52 -20.84 1.46
C ASP A 151 -3.69 -19.31 1.38
N GLY A 152 -2.77 -18.67 0.66
CA GLY A 152 -2.71 -17.21 0.51
C GLY A 152 -1.29 -16.63 0.65
N ASP A 153 -1.20 -15.30 0.59
CA ASP A 153 0.05 -14.55 0.76
C ASP A 153 0.32 -14.33 2.26
N GLU A 154 1.50 -14.71 2.73
CA GLU A 154 1.90 -14.66 4.14
C GLU A 154 2.02 -13.26 4.73
N SER A 155 2.08 -12.23 3.87
CA SER A 155 1.99 -10.83 4.31
C SER A 155 0.58 -10.40 4.69
N MET A 156 -0.43 -11.24 4.39
CA MET A 156 -1.82 -10.98 4.75
C MET A 156 -2.16 -11.60 6.10
N PRO A 157 -3.15 -11.07 6.82
CA PRO A 157 -3.60 -11.64 8.08
C PRO A 157 -4.28 -13.00 7.87
N VAL A 158 -4.14 -13.88 8.86
CA VAL A 158 -4.85 -15.16 8.92
C VAL A 158 -6.31 -14.91 9.25
N ILE A 159 -7.22 -15.38 8.40
CA ILE A 159 -8.67 -15.27 8.58
C ILE A 159 -9.30 -16.55 9.12
N ALA A 160 -8.65 -17.69 8.89
CA ALA A 160 -9.09 -18.97 9.43
C ALA A 160 -7.92 -19.94 9.63
N GLN A 161 -8.11 -20.88 10.54
CA GLN A 161 -7.28 -22.06 10.74
C GLN A 161 -8.17 -23.31 10.67
N ASP A 162 -7.70 -24.37 10.03
CA ASP A 162 -8.46 -25.61 9.86
C ASP A 162 -8.62 -26.40 11.18
N VAL A 163 -7.62 -26.35 12.05
CA VAL A 163 -7.65 -26.93 13.39
C VAL A 163 -8.02 -25.84 14.41
N ALA A 164 -9.11 -26.05 15.15
CA ALA A 164 -9.59 -25.07 16.12
C ALA A 164 -8.59 -24.85 17.28
N GLU A 165 -8.60 -23.64 17.84
CA GLU A 165 -7.85 -23.31 19.06
C GLU A 165 -8.18 -24.31 20.18
N GLY A 166 -7.19 -24.65 21.01
CA GLY A 166 -7.38 -25.58 22.11
C GLY A 166 -7.45 -27.06 21.72
N THR A 167 -7.41 -27.39 20.42
CA THR A 167 -7.35 -28.78 19.97
C THR A 167 -5.96 -29.36 20.26
N GLU A 168 -5.92 -30.59 20.79
CA GLU A 168 -4.68 -31.34 21.00
C GLU A 168 -4.31 -32.08 19.71
N ILE A 169 -3.13 -31.81 19.17
CA ILE A 169 -2.60 -32.47 17.96
C ILE A 169 -1.22 -33.08 18.23
N GLU A 170 -0.86 -34.10 17.46
CA GLU A 170 0.46 -34.72 17.53
C GLU A 170 1.55 -33.76 17.03
N GLU A 171 2.73 -33.81 17.65
CA GLU A 171 3.92 -33.10 17.15
C GLU A 171 4.21 -33.44 15.68
N GLY A 172 4.40 -32.41 14.86
CA GLY A 172 4.60 -32.55 13.42
C GLY A 172 3.31 -32.65 12.60
N ALA A 173 2.13 -32.61 13.24
CA ALA A 173 0.85 -32.43 12.55
C ALA A 173 0.83 -31.12 11.75
N THR A 174 0.08 -31.11 10.65
CA THR A 174 -0.02 -29.95 9.76
C THR A 174 -1.31 -29.19 10.01
N VAL A 175 -1.19 -27.88 10.24
CA VAL A 175 -2.31 -26.93 10.33
C VAL A 175 -2.31 -26.09 9.05
N VAL A 176 -3.47 -25.98 8.41
CA VAL A 176 -3.71 -25.15 7.22
C VAL A 176 -4.28 -23.81 7.67
N LEU A 177 -3.57 -22.73 7.33
CA LEU A 177 -4.03 -21.36 7.53
C LEU A 177 -4.62 -20.82 6.24
N THR A 178 -5.82 -20.25 6.34
CA THR A 178 -6.42 -19.46 5.26
C THR A 178 -6.11 -17.99 5.55
N LEU A 179 -5.49 -17.32 4.59
CA LEU A 179 -5.11 -15.91 4.71
C LEU A 179 -6.03 -15.04 3.86
N GLU A 180 -6.15 -13.77 4.23
CA GLU A 180 -6.92 -12.81 3.46
C GLU A 180 -6.31 -12.64 2.05
N GLU A 181 -7.15 -12.50 1.03
CA GLU A 181 -6.68 -12.22 -0.32
C GLU A 181 -6.23 -10.76 -0.43
N LYS A 182 -5.01 -10.55 -0.92
CA LYS A 182 -4.50 -9.19 -1.15
C LYS A 182 -5.43 -8.44 -2.11
N PRO A 183 -5.95 -7.25 -1.74
CA PRO A 183 -6.80 -6.48 -2.66
C PRO A 183 -6.02 -6.16 -3.94
N GLN A 184 -6.56 -6.63 -5.07
CA GLN A 184 -5.97 -6.41 -6.37
C GLN A 184 -6.54 -5.15 -7.02
N LEU A 185 -5.67 -4.39 -7.69
CA LEU A 185 -6.10 -3.21 -8.44
C LEU A 185 -7.00 -3.59 -9.60
N THR A 186 -8.11 -2.87 -9.77
CA THR A 186 -8.92 -3.00 -10.98
C THR A 186 -8.14 -2.51 -12.21
N LEU A 187 -8.55 -2.93 -13.41
CA LEU A 187 -7.93 -2.43 -14.64
C LEU A 187 -8.10 -0.90 -14.80
N GLY A 188 -9.24 -0.35 -14.36
CA GLY A 188 -9.52 1.09 -14.35
C GLY A 188 -8.51 1.85 -13.48
N GLN A 189 -8.33 1.40 -12.23
CA GLN A 189 -7.34 1.96 -11.31
C GLN A 189 -5.91 1.88 -11.86
N GLN A 190 -5.51 0.76 -12.44
CA GLN A 190 -4.18 0.60 -13.03
C GLN A 190 -3.94 1.57 -14.19
N ASN A 191 -4.94 1.76 -15.05
CA ASN A 191 -4.85 2.70 -16.16
C ASN A 191 -4.83 4.15 -15.67
N ALA A 192 -5.67 4.50 -14.70
CA ALA A 192 -5.71 5.84 -14.11
C ALA A 192 -4.38 6.21 -13.45
N ILE A 193 -3.75 5.29 -12.70
CA ILE A 193 -2.41 5.50 -12.11
C ILE A 193 -1.38 5.81 -13.21
N ARG A 194 -1.37 5.01 -14.28
CA ARG A 194 -0.41 5.18 -15.38
C ARG A 194 -0.62 6.51 -16.09
N SER A 195 -1.86 6.89 -16.37
CA SER A 195 -2.17 8.18 -17.00
C SER A 195 -1.77 9.33 -16.08
N ALA A 196 -2.07 9.25 -14.78
CA ALA A 196 -1.69 10.27 -13.80
C ALA A 196 -0.17 10.51 -13.77
N GLN A 197 0.62 9.43 -13.75
CA GLN A 197 2.09 9.50 -13.86
C GLN A 197 2.53 10.14 -15.17
N SER A 198 1.94 9.72 -16.29
CA SER A 198 2.27 10.27 -17.60
C SER A 198 2.00 11.77 -17.71
N TYR A 199 0.93 12.27 -17.07
CA TYR A 199 0.63 13.70 -17.05
C TYR A 199 1.67 14.49 -16.26
N LEU A 200 2.00 14.04 -15.04
CA LEU A 200 3.03 14.68 -14.19
C LEU A 200 4.43 14.64 -14.85
N ASP A 201 4.74 13.55 -15.55
CA ASP A 201 5.98 13.44 -16.33
C ASP A 201 6.03 14.41 -17.52
N PHE A 202 4.87 14.84 -18.04
CA PHE A 202 4.80 15.78 -19.15
C PHE A 202 4.79 17.24 -18.68
N THR A 203 3.91 17.61 -17.75
CA THR A 203 3.76 18.97 -17.23
C THR A 203 3.39 18.95 -15.74
N ALA A 204 3.65 20.06 -15.06
CA ALA A 204 3.22 20.22 -13.68
C ALA A 204 1.70 20.28 -13.57
N PHE A 205 1.16 19.69 -12.50
CA PHE A 205 -0.25 19.79 -12.14
C PHE A 205 -0.42 19.99 -10.64
N SER A 206 -1.46 20.73 -10.25
CA SER A 206 -1.98 20.60 -8.89
C SER A 206 -2.74 19.28 -8.75
N ARG A 207 -3.01 18.88 -7.51
CA ARG A 207 -3.86 17.72 -7.22
C ARG A 207 -5.24 17.85 -7.87
N ALA A 208 -5.85 19.03 -7.77
CA ALA A 208 -7.15 19.32 -8.35
C ALA A 208 -7.10 19.32 -9.89
N GLY A 209 -6.10 19.97 -10.48
CA GLY A 209 -5.92 20.00 -11.93
C GLY A 209 -5.66 18.62 -12.52
N LEU A 210 -4.88 17.77 -11.84
CA LEU A 210 -4.65 16.39 -12.27
C LEU A 210 -5.95 15.57 -12.21
N PHE A 211 -6.75 15.75 -11.15
CA PHE A 211 -8.05 15.10 -11.02
C PHE A 211 -9.01 15.50 -12.15
N GLU A 212 -9.11 16.81 -12.43
CA GLU A 212 -9.91 17.33 -13.54
C GLU A 212 -9.42 16.80 -14.89
N GLN A 213 -8.11 16.75 -15.11
CA GLN A 213 -7.54 16.23 -16.36
C GLN A 213 -7.88 14.75 -16.57
N LEU A 214 -7.81 13.94 -15.51
CA LEU A 214 -8.14 12.51 -15.57
C LEU A 214 -9.64 12.26 -15.78
N THR A 215 -10.50 13.09 -15.19
CA THR A 215 -11.95 12.91 -15.24
C THR A 215 -12.63 13.63 -16.41
N SER A 216 -11.95 14.58 -17.04
CA SER A 216 -12.48 15.35 -18.16
C SER A 216 -12.89 14.46 -19.33
N GLU A 217 -14.09 14.68 -19.85
CA GLU A 217 -14.59 14.02 -21.07
C GLU A 217 -13.73 14.33 -22.31
N TYR A 218 -13.01 15.46 -22.31
CA TYR A 218 -12.07 15.83 -23.36
C TYR A 218 -10.65 15.32 -23.12
N GLY A 219 -10.37 14.80 -21.92
CA GLY A 219 -9.11 14.18 -21.53
C GLY A 219 -9.22 12.66 -21.63
N GLU A 220 -9.20 11.98 -20.48
CA GLU A 220 -9.25 10.51 -20.39
C GLU A 220 -10.64 9.96 -20.07
N GLY A 221 -11.51 10.75 -19.44
CA GLY A 221 -12.85 10.33 -19.04
C GLY A 221 -12.88 9.19 -18.01
N PHE A 222 -11.91 9.12 -17.10
CA PHE A 222 -11.94 8.15 -16.00
C PHE A 222 -13.10 8.45 -15.04
N GLU A 223 -13.65 7.40 -14.45
CA GLU A 223 -14.56 7.53 -13.32
C GLU A 223 -13.85 8.26 -12.17
N ALA A 224 -14.57 9.15 -11.49
CA ALA A 224 -14.01 9.95 -10.38
C ALA A 224 -13.35 9.08 -9.30
N ALA A 225 -13.92 7.90 -9.02
CA ALA A 225 -13.36 6.97 -8.04
C ALA A 225 -11.98 6.41 -8.46
N ASP A 226 -11.78 6.12 -9.76
CA ASP A 226 -10.52 5.61 -10.26
C ASP A 226 -9.45 6.72 -10.31
N ALA A 227 -9.85 7.95 -10.65
CA ALA A 227 -8.97 9.11 -10.63
C ALA A 227 -8.51 9.48 -9.21
N GLU A 228 -9.44 9.54 -8.23
CA GLU A 228 -9.07 9.75 -6.82
C GLU A 228 -8.18 8.63 -6.29
N PHE A 229 -8.49 7.37 -6.65
CA PHE A 229 -7.64 6.24 -6.29
C PHE A 229 -6.22 6.39 -6.85
N ALA A 230 -6.09 6.80 -8.11
CA ALA A 230 -4.80 6.99 -8.75
C ALA A 230 -3.96 8.07 -8.04
N ILE A 231 -4.56 9.21 -7.75
CA ILE A 231 -3.89 10.32 -7.04
C ILE A 231 -3.47 9.88 -5.64
N ALA A 232 -4.37 9.26 -4.89
CA ALA A 232 -4.08 8.75 -3.54
C ALA A 232 -2.97 7.69 -3.57
N HIS A 233 -2.93 6.84 -4.59
CA HIS A 233 -1.86 5.87 -4.77
C HIS A 233 -0.50 6.57 -4.96
N LEU A 234 -0.43 7.64 -5.77
CA LEU A 234 0.80 8.40 -5.94
C LEU A 234 1.26 9.05 -4.62
N GLU A 235 0.34 9.62 -3.86
CA GLU A 235 0.61 10.24 -2.56
C GLU A 235 1.12 9.22 -1.53
N GLN A 236 0.42 8.10 -1.36
CA GLN A 236 0.76 7.05 -0.39
C GLN A 236 2.12 6.39 -0.69
N ASN A 237 2.49 6.32 -1.96
CA ASN A 237 3.76 5.72 -2.39
C ASN A 237 4.88 6.75 -2.56
N GLY A 238 4.66 8.02 -2.20
CA GLY A 238 5.66 9.08 -2.31
C GLY A 238 6.14 9.33 -3.74
N LEU A 239 5.28 9.08 -4.73
CA LEU A 239 5.59 9.21 -6.15
C LEU A 239 5.35 10.63 -6.68
N VAL A 240 4.65 11.47 -5.91
CA VAL A 240 4.37 12.87 -6.23
C VAL A 240 4.76 13.77 -5.05
N ASP A 241 5.28 14.96 -5.36
CA ASP A 241 5.53 16.03 -4.40
C ASP A 241 4.82 17.30 -4.90
N TRP A 242 3.66 17.60 -4.31
CA TRP A 242 2.83 18.72 -4.77
C TRP A 242 3.49 20.10 -4.61
N ASN A 243 4.42 20.25 -3.67
CA ASN A 243 5.19 21.48 -3.54
C ASN A 243 6.19 21.62 -4.70
N ALA A 244 6.79 20.50 -5.13
CA ALA A 244 7.65 20.48 -6.31
C ALA A 244 6.85 20.74 -7.59
N GLU A 245 5.67 20.15 -7.74
CA GLU A 245 4.78 20.43 -8.88
C GLU A 245 4.38 21.92 -8.94
N ALA A 246 4.06 22.52 -7.79
CA ALA A 246 3.75 23.96 -7.72
C ALA A 246 4.95 24.83 -8.14
N ALA A 247 6.16 24.50 -7.68
CA ALA A 247 7.38 25.20 -8.08
C ALA A 247 7.68 25.06 -9.57
N GLU A 248 7.45 23.87 -10.15
CA GLU A 248 7.59 23.64 -11.59
C GLU A 248 6.57 24.45 -12.40
N SER A 249 5.30 24.47 -11.99
CA SER A 249 4.27 25.31 -12.62
C SER A 249 4.63 26.79 -12.55
N ALA A 250 5.04 27.28 -11.38
CA ALA A 250 5.47 28.66 -11.18
C ALA A 250 6.65 29.05 -12.08
N GLN A 251 7.66 28.18 -12.20
CA GLN A 251 8.80 28.41 -13.08
C GLN A 251 8.37 28.45 -14.55
N SER A 252 7.50 27.52 -14.97
CA SER A 252 6.97 27.46 -16.34
C SER A 252 6.27 28.77 -16.74
N TYR A 253 5.47 29.34 -15.85
CA TYR A 253 4.86 30.66 -16.07
C TYR A 253 5.91 31.76 -16.26
N LEU A 254 6.93 31.79 -15.40
CA LEU A 254 8.00 32.78 -15.44
C LEU A 254 8.90 32.65 -16.69
N ASP A 255 9.05 31.44 -17.22
CA ASP A 255 9.78 31.19 -18.46
C ASP A 255 9.03 31.75 -19.69
N PHE A 256 7.70 31.80 -19.63
CA PHE A 256 6.87 32.33 -20.72
C PHE A 256 6.60 33.83 -20.61
N THR A 257 6.34 34.35 -19.40
CA THR A 257 6.05 35.76 -19.18
C THR A 257 6.45 36.21 -17.77
N SER A 258 6.73 37.50 -17.60
CA SER A 258 6.99 38.05 -16.28
C SER A 258 5.70 38.17 -15.47
N PHE A 259 5.77 37.81 -14.19
CA PHE A 259 4.72 38.04 -13.20
C PHE A 259 5.24 38.92 -12.06
N SER A 260 4.32 39.51 -11.28
CA SER A 260 4.64 39.97 -9.92
C SER A 260 4.46 38.80 -8.95
N ARG A 261 5.05 38.88 -7.74
CA ARG A 261 4.82 37.89 -6.67
C ARG A 261 3.33 37.59 -6.46
N GLN A 262 2.53 38.66 -6.32
CA GLN A 262 1.10 38.54 -6.07
C GLN A 262 0.35 38.00 -7.30
N GLY A 263 0.71 38.44 -8.51
CA GLY A 263 0.07 37.93 -9.72
C GLY A 263 0.35 36.45 -9.96
N LEU A 264 1.58 35.99 -9.66
CA LEU A 264 1.91 34.57 -9.75
C LEU A 264 1.19 33.76 -8.66
N TYR A 265 1.10 34.28 -7.44
CA TYR A 265 0.29 33.67 -6.37
C TYR A 265 -1.16 33.46 -6.82
N GLU A 266 -1.79 34.51 -7.36
CA GLU A 266 -3.17 34.47 -7.84
C GLU A 266 -3.33 33.50 -9.00
N GLN A 267 -2.36 33.43 -9.92
CA GLN A 267 -2.39 32.47 -11.03
C GLN A 267 -2.35 31.02 -10.54
N LEU A 268 -1.46 30.72 -9.59
CA LEU A 268 -1.29 29.37 -9.04
C LEU A 268 -2.51 28.93 -8.20
N THR A 269 -3.16 29.85 -7.50
CA THR A 269 -4.29 29.53 -6.61
C THR A 269 -5.67 29.69 -7.25
N SER A 270 -5.74 30.30 -8.45
CA SER A 270 -7.01 30.56 -9.13
C SER A 270 -7.78 29.28 -9.44
N GLU A 271 -9.09 29.32 -9.19
CA GLU A 271 -10.06 28.29 -9.58
C GLU A 271 -10.09 28.04 -11.10
N TYR A 272 -9.75 29.06 -11.89
CA TYR A 272 -9.66 28.97 -13.36
C TYR A 272 -8.22 28.81 -13.86
N GLY A 273 -7.25 28.74 -12.94
CA GLY A 273 -5.83 28.59 -13.22
C GLY A 273 -5.37 27.20 -12.80
N GLU A 274 -4.38 27.16 -11.92
CA GLU A 274 -3.72 25.91 -11.54
C GLU A 274 -4.35 25.24 -10.31
N GLN A 275 -5.14 25.94 -9.49
CA GLN A 275 -5.81 25.39 -8.30
C GLN A 275 -4.86 24.74 -7.26
N PHE A 276 -3.62 25.22 -7.14
CA PHE A 276 -2.75 24.86 -6.02
C PHE A 276 -3.29 25.42 -4.70
N THR A 277 -2.97 24.76 -3.59
CA THR A 277 -3.31 25.33 -2.27
C THR A 277 -2.48 26.60 -2.00
N PRO A 278 -2.97 27.52 -1.15
CA PRO A 278 -2.21 28.68 -0.71
C PRO A 278 -0.78 28.35 -0.25
N GLU A 279 -0.61 27.26 0.49
CA GLU A 279 0.67 26.83 1.03
C GLU A 279 1.62 26.35 -0.07
N GLN A 280 1.11 25.61 -1.05
CA GLN A 280 1.88 25.16 -2.21
C GLN A 280 2.28 26.33 -3.10
N ALA A 281 1.40 27.30 -3.29
CA ALA A 281 1.70 28.52 -4.04
C ALA A 281 2.77 29.36 -3.32
N GLU A 282 2.67 29.56 -2.00
CA GLU A 282 3.72 30.26 -1.23
C GLU A 282 5.08 29.54 -1.27
N TYR A 283 5.06 28.21 -1.20
CA TYR A 283 6.26 27.41 -1.41
C TYR A 283 6.86 27.67 -2.80
N ALA A 284 6.03 27.61 -3.85
CA ALA A 284 6.45 27.81 -5.22
C ALA A 284 7.06 29.20 -5.46
N LEU A 285 6.43 30.26 -4.92
CA LEU A 285 6.95 31.63 -4.98
C LEU A 285 8.36 31.72 -4.37
N THR A 286 8.53 31.13 -3.18
CA THR A 286 9.83 31.08 -2.51
C THR A 286 10.85 30.32 -3.35
N ALA A 287 10.44 29.20 -3.96
CA ALA A 287 11.30 28.36 -4.78
C ALA A 287 11.79 29.05 -6.06
N VAL A 288 10.97 29.93 -6.66
CA VAL A 288 11.33 30.72 -7.86
C VAL A 288 11.94 32.09 -7.55
N GLY A 289 12.15 32.42 -6.27
CA GLY A 289 12.97 33.57 -5.84
C GLY A 289 12.20 34.83 -5.44
N TYR A 290 10.93 34.71 -5.01
CA TYR A 290 10.16 35.80 -4.40
C TYR A 290 10.26 35.86 -2.86
#